data_AF-A0A951GC32-F1
#
_entry.id   AF-A0A951GC32-F1
#
_cell.length_a   1.000
_cell.length_b   1.000
_cell.length_c   1.000
_cell.angle_alpha   90.00
_cell.angle_beta   90.00
_cell.angle_gamma   90.00
#
_symmetry.space_group_name_H-M   'P 1'
#
loop_
_entity.id
_entity.type
_entity.pdbx_description
1 polymer ?
#
loop_
_entity_poly.entity_id
_entity_poly.type
_entity_poly.pdbx_seq_one_letter_code
_entity_poly.pdbx_strand_id
1 'polypeptide(L)' 'MATLAKKIESEKRMREFLDEHGLPQPDFVEYGFTCIRLFYNSSKTVVVVDIDAPEGAEPSPDAPEGAEPSPDAGAA' A
#
# COMPACT_ATOMS: atom_id res chain seq x y z
N MET A 1 19.37 -15.54 9.54
CA MET A 1 18.13 -16.11 10.12
C MET A 1 17.53 -15.10 11.08
N ALA A 2 16.22 -14.82 10.98
CA ALA A 2 15.50 -14.17 12.06
C ALA A 2 15.00 -15.26 13.02
N THR A 3 15.23 -15.10 14.32
CA THR A 3 14.72 -16.04 15.33
C THR A 3 13.20 -15.98 15.39
N LEU A 4 12.56 -17.06 15.86
CA LEU A 4 11.10 -17.08 16.03
C LEU A 4 10.64 -15.96 16.98
N ALA A 5 11.36 -15.74 18.08
CA ALA A 5 11.08 -14.66 19.02
C ALA A 5 11.07 -13.28 18.33
N LYS A 6 12.04 -13.00 17.46
CA LYS A 6 12.11 -11.74 16.70
C LYS A 6 10.95 -11.57 15.73
N LYS A 7 10.45 -12.67 15.15
CA LYS A 7 9.27 -12.65 14.27
C LYS A 7 7.99 -12.38 15.07
N ILE A 8 7.84 -12.98 16.26
CA ILE A 8 6.69 -12.73 17.16
C ILE A 8 6.68 -11.27 17.63
N GLU A 9 7.82 -10.74 18.02
CA GLU A 9 7.96 -9.32 18.40
C GLU A 9 7.59 -8.40 17.22
N SER A 10 8.05 -8.74 16.02
CA SER A 10 7.70 -7.99 14.80
C SER A 10 6.20 -8.03 14.50
N GLU A 11 5.54 -9.18 14.69
CA GLU A 11 4.08 -9.29 14.54
C GLU A 11 3.36 -8.40 15.55
N LYS A 12 3.72 -8.47 16.83
CA LYS A 12 3.08 -7.66 17.89
C LYS A 12 3.16 -6.17 17.58
N ARG A 13 4.38 -5.69 17.28
CA ARG A 13 4.62 -4.28 16.96
C ARG A 13 3.84 -3.84 15.71
N MET A 14 3.72 -4.70 14.71
CA MET A 14 2.92 -4.40 13.53
C MET A 14 1.43 -4.33 13.86
N ARG A 15 0.90 -5.25 14.68
CA ARG A 15 -0.51 -5.24 15.08
C ARG A 15 -0.86 -4.00 15.90
N GLU A 16 0.01 -3.59 16.81
CA GLU A 16 -0.13 -2.35 17.58
C GLU A 16 -0.17 -1.13 16.66
N PHE A 17 0.78 -1.04 15.72
CA PHE A 17 0.80 0.03 14.71
C PHE A 17 -0.49 0.09 13.89
N LEU A 18 -0.99 -1.06 13.43
CA LEU A 18 -2.24 -1.10 12.67
C LEU A 18 -3.42 -0.62 13.53
N ASP A 19 -3.49 -1.00 14.80
CA ASP A 19 -4.55 -0.60 15.72
C ASP A 19 -4.52 0.92 16.01
N GLU A 20 -3.33 1.46 16.31
CA GLU A 20 -3.11 2.89 16.57
C GLU A 20 -3.55 3.79 15.39
N HIS A 21 -3.42 3.28 14.17
CA HIS A 21 -3.79 4.00 12.95
C HIS A 21 -5.17 3.61 12.40
N GLY A 22 -5.94 2.78 13.12
CA GLY A 22 -7.27 2.33 12.69
C GLY A 22 -7.25 1.52 11.39
N LEU A 23 -6.11 0.89 11.08
CA LEU A 23 -5.92 0.06 9.90
C LEU A 23 -6.44 -1.36 10.16
N PRO A 24 -6.90 -2.07 9.11
CA PRO A 24 -7.35 -3.44 9.24
C PRO A 24 -6.25 -4.36 9.80
N GLN A 25 -6.65 -5.31 10.65
CA GLN A 25 -5.77 -6.38 11.11
C GLN A 25 -5.65 -7.48 10.04
N PRO A 26 -4.51 -8.20 9.96
CA PRO A 26 -4.36 -9.34 9.07
C PRO A 26 -5.21 -10.52 9.55
N ASP A 27 -5.78 -11.27 8.60
CA ASP A 27 -6.58 -12.47 8.86
C ASP A 27 -5.71 -13.60 9.42
N PHE A 28 -4.48 -13.72 8.92
CA PHE A 28 -3.48 -14.65 9.42
C PHE A 28 -2.06 -14.17 9.12
N VAL A 29 -1.09 -14.71 9.88
CA VAL A 29 0.33 -14.36 9.76
C VAL A 29 1.14 -15.63 9.54
N GLU A 30 1.99 -15.61 8.52
CA GLU A 30 2.93 -16.71 8.23
C GLU A 30 4.36 -16.32 8.62
N TYR A 31 5.06 -17.25 9.26
CA TYR A 31 6.44 -17.09 9.72
C TYR A 31 7.44 -17.66 8.70
N GLY A 32 7.77 -16.85 7.70
CA GLY A 32 8.77 -17.19 6.68
C GLY A 32 10.19 -17.28 7.22
N PHE A 33 11.18 -17.70 6.41
CA PHE A 33 12.56 -17.95 6.86
C PHE A 33 13.22 -16.70 7.49
N THR A 34 13.03 -15.53 6.87
CA THR A 34 13.62 -14.24 7.27
C THR A 34 12.58 -13.14 7.47
N CYS A 35 11.28 -13.46 7.42
CA CYS A 35 10.20 -12.48 7.43
C CYS A 35 8.95 -13.00 8.16
N ILE A 36 8.00 -12.09 8.38
CA ILE A 36 6.59 -12.41 8.61
C ILE A 36 5.80 -11.95 7.38
N ARG A 37 4.74 -12.68 7.02
CA ARG A 37 3.80 -12.29 5.95
C ARG A 37 2.42 -12.10 6.56
N LEU A 38 1.84 -10.93 6.33
CA LEU A 38 0.54 -10.53 6.85
C LEU A 38 -0.46 -10.69 5.70
N PHE A 39 -1.42 -11.59 5.84
CA PHE A 39 -2.40 -11.84 4.78
C PHE A 39 -3.72 -11.13 5.07
N TYR A 40 -4.27 -10.52 4.02
CA TYR A 40 -5.56 -9.83 4.03
C TYR A 40 -6.41 -10.42 2.90
N ASN A 41 -7.42 -11.19 3.25
CA ASN A 41 -8.32 -11.85 2.30
C ASN A 41 -9.43 -10.92 1.81
N SER A 42 -9.77 -9.90 2.62
CA SER A 42 -10.77 -8.89 2.27
C SER A 42 -10.13 -7.77 1.46
N SER A 43 -10.72 -7.46 0.30
CA SER A 43 -10.42 -6.26 -0.49
C SER A 43 -10.53 -5.02 0.40
N LYS A 44 -9.53 -4.12 0.35
CA LYS A 44 -9.53 -2.87 1.11
C LYS A 44 -9.54 -1.68 0.14
N THR A 45 -10.32 -0.64 0.48
CA THR A 45 -10.32 0.63 -0.23
C THR A 45 -9.01 1.37 0.03
N VAL A 46 -8.35 1.84 -1.03
CA VAL A 46 -7.15 2.66 -0.96
C VAL A 46 -7.51 4.09 -1.37
N VAL A 47 -7.10 5.07 -0.57
CA VAL A 47 -7.21 6.49 -0.89
C VAL A 47 -5.83 6.95 -1.36
N VAL A 48 -5.73 7.43 -2.60
CA VAL A 48 -4.52 8.04 -3.13
C VAL A 48 -4.65 9.55 -2.98
N VAL A 49 -3.74 10.15 -2.22
CA VAL A 49 -3.63 11.61 -2.10
C VAL A 49 -2.38 12.01 -2.87
N ASP A 50 -2.58 12.74 -3.96
CA ASP A 50 -1.48 13.39 -4.66
C ASP A 50 -1.04 14.61 -3.84
N ILE A 51 0.21 14.59 -3.38
CA ILE A 51 0.79 15.64 -2.52
C ILE A 51 1.60 16.66 -3.32
N ASP A 52 1.88 16.36 -4.58
CA ASP A 52 2.65 17.21 -5.49
C ASP A 52 1.75 17.85 -6.57
N ALA A 53 0.44 17.57 -6.53
CA ALA A 53 -0.53 18.22 -7.39
C ALA A 53 -0.50 19.75 -7.16
N PRO A 54 -0.32 20.55 -8.23
CA PRO A 54 -0.35 22.00 -8.10
C PRO A 54 -1.74 22.45 -7.61
N GLU A 55 -1.76 23.38 -6.65
CA GLU A 55 -3.01 23.96 -6.13
C GLU A 55 -3.83 24.55 -7.30
N GLY A 56 -5.02 24.00 -7.54
CA GLY A 56 -5.92 24.46 -8.60
C GLY A 56 -5.91 23.65 -9.91
N ALA A 57 -5.30 22.46 -9.94
CA ALA A 57 -5.54 21.52 -11.03
C ALA A 57 -7.01 21.06 -11.03
N GLU A 58 -7.84 21.69 -11.86
CA GLU A 58 -9.22 21.25 -12.04
C GLU A 58 -9.23 19.85 -12.68
N PRO A 59 -10.07 18.92 -12.22
CA PRO A 59 -10.23 17.63 -12.87
C PRO A 59 -10.76 17.89 -14.29
N SER A 60 -9.95 17.61 -15.31
CA SER A 60 -10.37 17.72 -16.70
C SER A 60 -11.50 16.70 -16.95
N PRO A 61 -12.70 17.14 -17.39
CA PRO A 61 -13.83 16.24 -17.62
C PRO A 61 -13.62 15.28 -18.81
N ASP A 62 -12.57 15.49 -19.60
CA ASP A 62 -12.27 14.72 -20.81
C ASP A 62 -11.12 13.71 -20.64
N ALA A 63 -10.65 13.45 -19.42
CA ALA A 63 -9.67 12.38 -19.20
C ALA A 63 -10.36 11.00 -19.28
N PRO A 64 -10.08 10.16 -20.30
CA PRO A 64 -10.61 8.80 -20.31
C PRO A 64 -10.02 8.03 -19.12
N GLU A 65 -10.89 7.42 -18.32
CA GLU A 65 -10.51 6.54 -17.23
C GLU A 65 -9.65 5.38 -17.81
N GLY A 66 -8.33 5.42 -17.57
CA GLY A 66 -7.40 4.36 -17.93
C GLY A 66 -6.46 4.58 -19.13
N ALA A 67 -6.26 5.81 -19.63
CA ALA A 67 -5.22 6.03 -20.64
C ALA A 67 -3.81 6.03 -20.03
N GLU A 68 -3.07 4.93 -20.19
CA GLU A 68 -1.63 4.91 -19.93
C GLU A 68 -0.92 5.91 -20.85
N PRO A 69 -0.02 6.78 -20.33
CA PRO A 69 0.73 7.68 -21.19
C PRO A 69 1.69 6.86 -22.04
N SER A 70 1.41 6.80 -23.35
CA SER A 70 2.34 6.23 -24.32
C SER A 70 3.61 7.09 -24.36
N PRO A 71 4.79 6.53 -24.12
CA PRO A 71 6.02 7.23 -24.45
C PRO A 71 6.19 7.18 -25.97
N ASP A 72 6.74 8.24 -26.53
CA ASP A 72 7.26 8.31 -27.90
C ASP A 72 6.31 8.87 -28.98
N ALA A 73 6.42 10.19 -29.18
CA ALA A 73 6.48 10.80 -30.51
C ALA A 73 7.10 12.20 -30.42
N GLY A 74 8.34 12.28 -29.93
CA GLY A 74 9.19 13.44 -30.16
C GLY A 74 9.92 13.26 -31.49
N ALA A 75 9.32 13.70 -32.60
CA ALA A 75 10.01 13.85 -33.88
C ALA A 75 10.06 15.34 -34.23
N ALA A 76 11.29 15.88 -34.23
CA ALA A 76 11.64 17.18 -34.80
C ALA A 76 11.72 17.10 -36.34
#